data_AF-A0A5C4JCE3-F1
#
_entry.id   AF-A0A5C4JCE3-F1
#
_cell.length_a   1.000
_cell.length_b   1.000
_cell.length_c   1.000
_cell.angle_alpha   90.00
_cell.angle_beta   90.00
_cell.angle_gamma   90.00
#
_symmetry.space_group_name_H-M   'P 1'
#
loop_
_entity.id
_entity.type
_entity.pdbx_description
1 polymer ?
#
loop_
_entity_poly.entity_id
_entity_poly.type
_entity_poly.pdbx_seq_one_letter_code
_entity_poly.pdbx_strand_id
1 'polypeptide(L)'
;MGRPEKPINASSGAVAAFASELRRLRALAGNPTYRDMARSALYSPSVLSSAASGHRLPTLQVTLAFVAACGGDQEVWRRRWLEVCGDPPPRPPSPPP
;
A
#
# COMPACT_ATOMS: atom_id res chain seq x y z
N MET A 1 -16.77 -25.94 12.73
CA MET A 1 -15.29 -25.89 12.72
C MET A 1 -14.88 -25.03 11.53
N GLY A 2 -14.69 -23.73 11.76
CA GLY A 2 -14.33 -22.73 10.75
C GLY A 2 -13.29 -21.81 11.38
N ARG A 3 -12.15 -21.66 10.71
CA ARG A 3 -10.90 -21.07 11.20
C ARG A 3 -11.14 -19.78 12.03
N PRO A 4 -10.61 -19.64 13.26
CA PRO A 4 -10.68 -18.38 13.99
C PRO A 4 -9.83 -17.36 13.23
N GLU A 5 -10.51 -16.41 12.59
CA GLU A 5 -9.89 -15.25 11.97
C GLU A 5 -9.13 -14.45 13.03
N LYS A 6 -7.81 -14.33 12.78
CA LYS A 6 -6.78 -13.89 13.72
C LYS A 6 -7.01 -12.42 14.10
N PRO A 7 -6.81 -12.03 15.38
CA PRO A 7 -7.02 -10.66 15.85
C PRO A 7 -6.13 -9.67 15.11
N ILE A 8 -6.68 -8.48 14.87
CA ILE A 8 -6.00 -7.32 14.29
C ILE A 8 -4.88 -6.91 15.26
N ASN A 9 -3.68 -7.46 15.06
CA ASN A 9 -2.54 -7.22 15.93
C ASN A 9 -1.68 -6.07 15.38
N ALA A 10 -1.46 -5.04 16.20
CA ALA A 10 -0.32 -4.11 16.21
C ALA A 10 0.06 -3.32 14.93
N SER A 11 -0.64 -3.47 13.80
CA SER A 11 -0.18 -2.91 12.51
C SER A 11 -0.54 -1.44 12.27
N SER A 12 -1.27 -0.79 13.19
CA SER A 12 -1.71 0.61 13.00
C SER A 12 -0.53 1.58 12.87
N GLY A 13 0.62 1.31 13.51
CA GLY A 13 1.81 2.16 13.40
C GLY A 13 2.43 2.18 12.00
N ALA A 14 2.74 1.01 11.44
CA ALA A 14 3.38 0.90 10.13
C ALA A 14 2.41 1.30 8.99
N VAL A 15 1.13 0.94 9.11
CA VAL A 15 0.09 1.32 8.15
C VAL A 15 -0.17 2.83 8.19
N ALA A 16 -0.24 3.45 9.37
CA ALA A 16 -0.41 4.90 9.49
C ALA A 16 0.82 5.67 9.00
N ALA A 17 2.03 5.17 9.27
CA ALA A 17 3.27 5.74 8.73
C ALA A 17 3.30 5.65 7.20
N PHE A 18 2.93 4.50 6.64
CA PHE A 18 2.84 4.29 5.19
C PHE A 18 1.82 5.23 4.54
N ALA A 19 0.64 5.38 5.15
CA ALA A 19 -0.39 6.32 4.67
C ALA A 19 0.09 7.78 4.74
N SER A 20 0.85 8.14 5.77
CA SER A 20 1.45 9.48 5.90
C SER A 20 2.47 9.75 4.80
N GLU A 21 3.32 8.76 4.49
CA GLU A 21 4.26 8.84 3.37
C GLU A 21 3.53 8.96 2.02
N LEU A 22 2.41 8.25 1.82
CA LEU A 22 1.61 8.38 0.59
C LEU A 22 1.03 9.79 0.45
N ARG A 23 0.55 10.38 1.55
CA ARG A 23 0.08 11.78 1.57
C ARG A 23 1.22 12.75 1.27
N ARG A 24 2.43 12.48 1.78
CA ARG A 24 3.61 13.29 1.49
C ARG A 24 3.99 13.21 0.01
N LEU A 25 4.01 12.01 -0.58
CA LEU A 25 4.24 11.83 -2.02
C LEU A 25 3.21 12.62 -2.84
N ARG A 26 1.93 12.54 -2.45
CA ARG A 26 0.87 13.31 -3.12
C ARG A 26 1.12 14.82 -3.02
N ALA A 27 1.53 15.32 -1.86
CA ALA A 27 1.87 16.73 -1.68
C ALA A 27 3.07 17.15 -2.55
N LEU A 28 4.10 16.31 -2.65
CA LEU A 28 5.27 16.53 -3.52
C LEU A 28 4.89 16.54 -5.01
N ALA A 29 3.90 15.73 -5.40
CA ALA A 29 3.39 15.65 -6.77
C ALA A 29 2.45 16.82 -7.17
N GLY A 30 2.27 17.84 -6.31
CA GLY A 30 1.36 18.95 -6.58
C GLY A 30 -0.07 18.72 -6.08
N ASN A 31 -0.28 17.72 -5.22
CA ASN A 31 -1.53 17.39 -4.55
C ASN A 31 -2.71 17.11 -5.53
N PRO A 32 -2.55 16.20 -6.49
CA PRO A 32 -3.62 15.82 -7.43
C PRO A 32 -4.88 15.33 -6.69
N THR A 33 -6.05 15.63 -7.24
CA THR A 33 -7.31 15.19 -6.63
C THR A 33 -7.49 13.69 -6.81
N TYR A 34 -8.25 13.03 -5.92
CA TYR A 34 -8.58 11.61 -6.08
C TYR A 34 -9.31 11.30 -7.40
N ARG A 35 -10.01 12.27 -7.99
CA ARG A 35 -10.65 12.12 -9.31
C ARG A 35 -9.63 12.13 -10.44
N ASP A 36 -8.65 13.01 -10.39
CA ASP A 36 -7.57 13.04 -11.39
C ASP A 36 -6.71 11.80 -11.29
N MET A 37 -6.37 11.41 -10.06
CA MET A 37 -5.66 10.15 -9.84
C MET A 37 -6.48 8.96 -10.32
N ALA A 38 -7.80 8.90 -10.12
CA ALA A 38 -8.66 7.82 -10.62
C ALA A 38 -8.79 7.75 -12.16
N ARG A 39 -8.36 8.79 -12.90
CA ARG A 39 -8.27 8.71 -14.37
C ARG A 39 -7.02 7.96 -14.81
N SER A 40 -5.94 8.02 -14.03
CA SER A 40 -4.66 7.38 -14.33
C SER A 40 -4.46 6.07 -13.56
N ALA A 41 -4.97 5.99 -12.34
CA ALA A 41 -5.10 4.79 -11.54
C ALA A 41 -6.42 4.12 -11.91
N LEU A 42 -6.39 2.85 -12.30
CA LEU A 42 -7.57 2.03 -12.67
C LEU A 42 -8.51 1.72 -11.48
N TYR A 43 -8.63 2.65 -10.53
CA TYR A 43 -9.32 2.53 -9.26
C TYR A 43 -10.22 3.73 -8.99
N SER A 44 -11.34 3.49 -8.32
CA SER A 44 -12.28 4.55 -7.93
C SER A 44 -11.69 5.51 -6.89
N PRO A 45 -12.11 6.79 -6.88
CA PRO A 45 -11.63 7.79 -5.91
C PRO A 45 -11.88 7.37 -4.45
N SER A 46 -12.94 6.61 -4.17
CA SER A 46 -13.24 6.06 -2.83
C SER A 46 -12.18 5.06 -2.35
N VAL A 47 -11.61 4.26 -3.26
CA VAL A 47 -10.53 3.30 -2.97
C VAL A 47 -9.23 4.05 -2.66
N LEU A 48 -8.90 5.05 -3.48
CA LEU A 48 -7.72 5.90 -3.28
C LEU A 48 -7.79 6.70 -1.97
N SER A 49 -8.98 7.22 -1.64
CA SER A 49 -9.21 7.90 -0.36
C SER A 49 -9.02 6.94 0.82
N SER A 50 -9.58 5.73 0.73
CA SER A 50 -9.42 4.69 1.76
C SER A 50 -7.95 4.28 1.95
N ALA A 51 -7.17 4.21 0.87
CA ALA A 51 -5.74 3.92 0.91
C ALA A 51 -4.94 5.00 1.67
N ALA A 52 -5.32 6.27 1.51
CA ALA A 52 -4.69 7.41 2.19
C ALA A 52 -5.27 7.68 3.60
N SER A 53 -6.29 6.93 4.03
CA SER A 53 -6.91 7.08 5.36
C SER A 53 -6.11 6.40 6.48
N GLY A 54 -5.20 5.46 6.15
CA GLY A 54 -4.39 4.76 7.16
C GLY A 54 -5.18 3.78 8.05
N HIS A 55 -6.45 3.53 7.73
CA HIS A 55 -7.32 2.62 8.49
C HIS A 55 -7.00 1.14 8.16
N ARG A 56 -6.60 0.86 6.92
CA ARG A 56 -6.15 -0.46 6.45
C ARG A 56 -5.02 -0.30 5.45
N LEU A 57 -4.13 -1.29 5.40
CA LEU A 57 -3.10 -1.36 4.38
C LEU A 57 -3.79 -1.54 3.01
N PRO A 58 -3.61 -0.62 2.04
CA PRO A 58 -4.09 -0.84 0.68
C PRO A 58 -3.40 -2.06 0.08
N THR A 59 -3.95 -2.66 -0.97
CA THR A 59 -3.24 -3.71 -1.72
C THR A 59 -2.06 -3.12 -2.48
N LEU A 60 -1.10 -3.98 -2.85
CA LEU A 60 0.06 -3.57 -3.64
C LEU A 60 -0.36 -2.81 -4.91
N GLN A 61 -1.37 -3.31 -5.64
CA GLN A 61 -1.85 -2.68 -6.86
C GLN A 61 -2.40 -1.26 -6.65
N VAL A 62 -3.16 -1.03 -5.57
CA VAL A 62 -3.69 0.31 -5.24
C VAL A 62 -2.55 1.27 -4.89
N THR A 63 -1.54 0.79 -4.16
CA THR A 63 -0.34 1.58 -3.83
C THR A 63 0.41 1.98 -5.10
N LEU A 64 0.69 1.02 -6.00
CA LEU A 64 1.42 1.29 -7.24
C LEU A 64 0.66 2.28 -8.13
N ALA A 65 -0.67 2.13 -8.24
CA ALA A 65 -1.50 3.04 -9.00
C ALA A 65 -1.52 4.46 -8.40
N PHE A 66 -1.56 4.58 -7.07
CA PHE A 66 -1.45 5.87 -6.38
C PHE A 66 -0.11 6.55 -6.66
N VAL A 67 0.97 5.79 -6.57
CA VAL A 67 2.34 6.25 -6.79
C VAL A 67 2.56 6.64 -8.25
N ALA A 68 2.07 5.84 -9.19
CA ALA A 68 2.08 6.14 -10.62
C ALA A 68 1.32 7.44 -10.94
N ALA A 69 0.15 7.64 -10.34
CA ALA A 69 -0.63 8.87 -10.50
C ALA A 69 0.05 10.11 -9.89
N CYS A 70 0.90 9.91 -8.87
CA CYS A 70 1.74 10.96 -8.29
C CYS A 70 3.11 11.10 -9.00
N GLY A 71 3.42 10.27 -10.01
CA GLY A 71 4.71 10.28 -10.69
C GLY A 71 5.89 9.77 -9.86
N GLY A 72 5.63 8.97 -8.82
CA GLY A 72 6.69 8.36 -8.00
C GLY A 72 7.14 6.98 -8.49
N ASP A 73 8.21 6.47 -7.89
CA ASP A 73 8.78 5.17 -8.23
C ASP A 73 7.98 3.99 -7.65
N GLN A 74 7.19 3.34 -8.52
CA GLN A 74 6.39 2.17 -8.17
C GLN A 74 7.24 1.04 -7.54
N GLU A 75 8.45 0.80 -8.04
CA GLU A 75 9.36 -0.24 -7.55
C GLU A 75 9.81 0.01 -6.09
N VAL A 76 10.14 1.25 -5.75
CA VAL A 76 10.54 1.64 -4.39
C VAL A 76 9.35 1.46 -3.43
N TRP A 77 8.18 1.89 -3.87
CA TRP A 77 6.94 1.79 -3.10
C TRP A 77 6.47 0.35 -2.93
N ARG A 78 6.66 -0.51 -3.93
CA ARG A 78 6.42 -1.96 -3.85
C ARG A 78 7.27 -2.59 -2.75
N ARG A 79 8.58 -2.29 -2.71
CA ARG A 79 9.47 -2.83 -1.67
C ARG A 79 9.03 -2.38 -0.28
N ARG A 80 8.78 -1.07 -0.10
CA ARG A 80 8.24 -0.54 1.16
C ARG A 80 6.92 -1.19 1.57
N TRP A 81 6.03 -1.43 0.61
CA TRP A 81 4.75 -2.10 0.87
C TRP A 81 4.95 -3.54 1.35
N LEU A 82 5.88 -4.29 0.77
CA LEU A 82 6.23 -5.65 1.19
C LEU A 82 6.82 -5.67 2.61
N GLU A 83 7.69 -4.71 2.93
CA GLU A 83 8.24 -4.54 4.28
C GLU A 83 7.14 -4.26 5.31
N VAL A 84 6.14 -3.44 4.97
CA VAL A 84 4.99 -3.14 5.84
C VAL A 84 4.00 -4.31 5.93
N CYS A 85 3.79 -5.05 4.83
CA CYS A 85 2.90 -6.21 4.78
C CYS A 85 3.48 -7.41 5.55
N GLY A 86 4.81 -7.47 5.73
CA GLY A 86 5.46 -8.50 6.53
C GLY A 86 5.41 -9.89 5.90
N ASP A 87 5.38 -10.00 4.57
CA ASP A 87 5.70 -11.26 3.89
C ASP A 87 7.23 -11.32 3.72
N PRO A 88 7.99 -12.08 4.54
CA PRO A 88 9.34 -12.41 4.15
C PRO A 88 9.27 -13.14 2.81
N PRO A 89 10.16 -12.88 1.84
CA PRO A 89 10.17 -13.65 0.60
C PRO A 89 10.14 -15.15 0.95
N PRO A 90 9.42 -16.00 0.20
CA PRO A 90 9.43 -17.43 0.47
C PRO A 90 10.89 -17.88 0.45
N ARG A 91 11.42 -18.18 1.63
CA ARG A 91 12.73 -18.80 1.82
C ARG A 91 12.78 -20.00 0.86
N PRO A 92 13.72 -20.04 -0.10
CA PRO A 92 13.79 -21.15 -1.03
C PRO A 92 13.90 -22.45 -0.22
N PRO A 93 13.19 -23.53 -0.59
CA PRO A 93 13.26 -24.78 0.15
C PRO A 93 14.70 -25.28 0.12
N SER A 94 15.28 -25.50 1.30
CA SER A 94 16.59 -26.14 1.43
C SER A 94 16.54 -27.51 0.74
N PRO A 95 17.50 -27.84 -0.14
CA PRO A 95 17.54 -29.17 -0.73
C PRO A 95 17.82 -30.22 0.37
N PRO A 96 17.15 -31.39 0.35
CA PRO A 96 17.47 -32.48 1.27
C PRO A 96 18.87 -33.06 0.98
N PRO A 97 19.50 -33.73 1.97
CA PRO A 97 20.87 -34.24 1.89
C PRO A 97 21.07 -35.33 0.83
#